data_AF-A0A7S0EGP5-F1
#
_entry.id   AF-A0A7S0EGP5-F1
#
_cell.length_a   1.000
_cell.length_b   1.000
_cell.length_c   1.000
_cell.angle_alpha   90.00
_cell.angle_beta   90.00
_cell.angle_gamma   90.00
#
_symmetry.space_group_name_H-M   'P 1'
#
loop_
_entity.id
_entity.type
_entity.pdbx_description
1 polymer ?
#
loop_
_entity_poly.entity_id
_entity_poly.type
_entity_poly.pdbx_seq_one_letter_code
_entity_poly.pdbx_strand_id
1 'polypeptide(L)'
;AGRRARVVNGKRTDLPSLLLRRARGFFRDGWGEPLLQPPTLYQGHTRFATSSISSLDGTHPHQWTPAAMQRVWCFDARSGTYMSEQANVEAFITHNGDLDFFTIHGQTYAVGELRTLLGRLLHRAAPSTVDSACLAGLLELLRTRGHWLASVRCGYAYGGLRLAGNAAQLPEEQLWSRR
;
A
#
# COMPACT_ATOMS: atom_id res chain seq x y z
N ALA A 1 8.80 -10.44 -7.39
CA ALA A 1 8.41 -9.03 -7.09
C ALA A 1 7.42 -8.58 -8.17
N GLY A 2 6.44 -7.75 -7.82
CA GLY A 2 5.49 -7.25 -8.80
C GLY A 2 6.15 -6.27 -9.77
N ARG A 3 5.68 -6.24 -11.01
CA ARG A 3 6.11 -5.26 -12.02
C ARG A 3 4.99 -4.24 -12.23
N ARG A 4 5.34 -2.95 -12.31
CA ARG A 4 4.36 -1.87 -12.47
C ARG A 4 4.72 -0.96 -13.64
N ALA A 5 3.77 -0.77 -14.55
CA ALA A 5 3.82 0.30 -15.54
C ALA A 5 2.76 1.35 -15.19
N ARG A 6 3.21 2.60 -15.04
CA ARG A 6 2.35 3.77 -14.86
C ARG A 6 2.49 4.65 -16.09
N VAL A 7 1.41 5.23 -16.60
CA VAL A 7 1.46 6.13 -17.77
C VAL A 7 0.46 7.27 -17.57
N VAL A 8 0.80 8.43 -18.11
CA VAL A 8 -0.10 9.59 -18.20
C VAL A 8 -0.36 9.84 -19.67
N ASN A 9 -1.63 10.03 -20.04
CA ASN A 9 -1.98 10.34 -21.42
C ASN A 9 -1.73 11.81 -21.71
N GLY A 10 -0.98 12.11 -22.78
CA GLY A 10 -0.85 13.45 -23.33
C GLY A 10 -1.97 13.79 -24.32
N LYS A 11 -2.02 15.06 -24.74
CA LYS A 11 -3.08 15.63 -25.61
C LYS A 11 -3.29 14.92 -26.96
N ARG A 12 -2.37 14.06 -27.39
CA ARG A 12 -2.39 13.36 -28.69
C ARG A 12 -1.77 11.96 -28.62
N THR A 13 -1.94 11.28 -27.49
CA THR A 13 -1.41 9.93 -27.31
C THR A 13 -2.52 8.91 -27.12
N ASP A 14 -2.25 7.69 -27.57
CA ASP A 14 -3.12 6.54 -27.35
C ASP A 14 -2.70 5.82 -26.06
N LEU A 15 -3.57 5.86 -25.05
CA LEU A 15 -3.28 5.33 -23.71
C LEU A 15 -3.00 3.81 -23.73
N PRO A 16 -3.81 2.96 -24.42
CA PRO A 16 -3.50 1.54 -24.59
C PRO A 16 -2.13 1.30 -25.21
N SER A 17 -1.79 1.99 -26.30
CA SER A 17 -0.48 1.83 -26.97
C SER A 17 0.67 2.24 -26.06
N LEU A 18 0.54 3.33 -25.29
CA LEU A 18 1.55 3.76 -24.32
C LEU A 18 1.76 2.74 -23.20
N LEU A 19 0.65 2.22 -22.64
CA LEU A 19 0.68 1.23 -21.57
C LEU A 19 1.33 -0.07 -22.08
N LEU A 20 0.87 -0.58 -23.22
CA LEU A 20 1.42 -1.79 -23.83
C LEU A 20 2.90 -1.62 -24.19
N ARG A 21 3.31 -0.46 -24.72
CA ARG A 21 4.72 -0.19 -25.01
C ARG A 21 5.59 -0.22 -23.76
N ARG A 22 5.12 0.34 -22.64
CA ARG A 22 5.85 0.23 -21.35
C ARG A 22 5.84 -1.20 -20.82
N ALA A 23 4.70 -1.88 -20.87
CA ALA A 23 4.56 -3.25 -20.40
C ALA A 23 5.39 -4.24 -21.22
N ARG A 24 5.59 -3.99 -22.53
CA ARG A 24 6.49 -4.76 -23.40
C ARG A 24 7.91 -4.82 -22.86
N GLY A 25 8.39 -3.80 -22.14
CA GLY A 25 9.69 -3.86 -21.46
C GLY A 25 9.75 -5.01 -20.45
N PHE A 26 8.68 -5.24 -19.69
CA PHE A 26 8.60 -6.35 -18.75
C PHE A 26 8.64 -7.71 -19.45
N PHE A 27 8.09 -7.80 -20.65
CA PHE A 27 8.10 -9.05 -21.36
C PHE A 27 9.43 -9.24 -22.09
N ARG A 28 10.04 -8.20 -22.67
CA ARG A 28 11.30 -8.30 -23.46
C ARG A 28 12.47 -8.80 -22.63
N ASP A 29 12.55 -8.45 -21.35
CA ASP A 29 13.52 -9.02 -20.40
C ASP A 29 13.23 -10.51 -20.05
N GLY A 30 12.29 -11.15 -20.74
CA GLY A 30 11.90 -12.55 -20.63
C GLY A 30 11.36 -13.17 -21.95
N TRP A 31 11.61 -12.55 -23.11
CA TRP A 31 11.38 -13.18 -24.42
C TRP A 31 12.68 -13.87 -24.85
N GLY A 32 12.97 -15.01 -24.23
CA GLY A 32 14.16 -15.82 -24.52
C GLY A 32 14.51 -16.78 -23.39
N GLU A 33 14.31 -16.33 -22.15
CA GLU A 33 14.22 -17.19 -20.97
C GLU A 33 12.74 -17.41 -20.68
N PRO A 34 12.23 -18.65 -20.52
CA PRO A 34 10.85 -18.83 -20.10
C PRO A 34 10.64 -18.01 -18.83
N LEU A 35 9.59 -17.18 -18.79
CA LEU A 35 9.11 -16.62 -17.52
C LEU A 35 9.01 -17.81 -16.57
N LEU A 36 9.94 -17.93 -15.61
CA LEU A 36 10.08 -19.10 -14.76
C LEU A 36 8.74 -19.50 -14.14
N GLN A 37 7.85 -18.51 -13.96
CA GLN A 37 6.42 -18.70 -13.75
C GLN A 37 5.62 -17.61 -14.49
N PRO A 38 4.49 -17.97 -15.14
CA PRO A 38 3.57 -16.98 -15.67
C PRO A 38 3.03 -16.09 -14.54
N PRO A 39 2.74 -14.80 -14.80
CA PRO A 39 2.13 -13.95 -13.79
C PRO A 39 0.77 -14.51 -13.39
N THR A 40 0.53 -14.60 -12.09
CA THR A 40 -0.71 -15.10 -11.50
C THR A 40 -1.83 -14.07 -11.53
N LEU A 41 -1.49 -12.78 -11.66
CA LEU A 41 -2.44 -11.67 -11.68
C LEU A 41 -1.96 -10.57 -12.62
N TYR A 42 -2.88 -10.07 -13.44
CA TYR A 42 -2.77 -8.79 -14.13
C TYR A 42 -3.80 -7.82 -13.54
N GLN A 43 -3.34 -6.65 -13.12
CA GLN A 43 -4.19 -5.63 -12.54
C GLN A 43 -3.91 -4.29 -13.22
N GLY A 44 -4.94 -3.73 -13.86
CA GLY A 44 -4.89 -2.44 -14.53
C GLY A 44 -5.88 -1.47 -13.91
N HIS A 45 -5.60 -0.17 -14.03
CA HIS A 45 -6.52 0.87 -13.60
C HIS A 45 -6.36 2.11 -14.47
N THR A 46 -7.48 2.61 -14.97
CA THR A 46 -7.57 3.89 -15.67
C THR A 46 -8.27 4.87 -14.76
N ARG A 47 -7.54 5.91 -14.33
CA ARG A 47 -8.09 6.96 -13.49
C ARG A 47 -8.69 8.07 -14.36
N PHE A 48 -9.89 8.52 -14.01
CA PHE A 48 -10.44 9.77 -14.50
C PHE A 48 -10.13 10.86 -13.48
N ALA A 49 -9.21 11.77 -13.82
CA ALA A 49 -8.91 12.89 -12.95
C ALA A 49 -10.07 13.90 -13.00
N THR A 50 -10.58 14.28 -11.83
CA THR A 50 -11.56 15.38 -11.68
C THR A 50 -10.91 16.75 -11.92
N SER A 51 -9.58 16.83 -11.86
CA SER A 51 -8.81 18.00 -12.29
C SER A 51 -8.33 17.85 -13.74
N SER A 52 -8.14 18.97 -14.42
CA SER A 52 -7.52 19.03 -15.76
C SER A 52 -6.02 18.67 -15.76
N ILE A 53 -5.47 18.29 -14.61
CA ILE A 53 -4.06 17.95 -14.42
C ILE A 53 -3.91 16.45 -14.29
N SER A 54 -3.32 15.83 -15.31
CA SER A 54 -2.87 14.44 -15.23
C SER A 54 -1.42 14.40 -14.75
N SER A 55 -1.17 13.78 -13.60
CA SER A 55 0.17 13.61 -13.02
C SER A 55 0.47 12.12 -12.80
N LEU A 56 1.76 11.76 -12.82
CA LEU A 56 2.19 10.40 -12.47
C LEU A 56 1.86 10.05 -11.02
N ASP A 57 1.81 11.04 -10.14
CA ASP A 57 1.47 10.83 -8.73
C ASP A 57 0.05 10.28 -8.56
N GLY A 58 -0.91 10.70 -9.38
CA GLY A 58 -2.25 10.16 -9.37
C GLY A 58 -2.42 8.85 -10.14
N THR A 59 -1.34 8.22 -10.62
CA THR A 59 -1.44 6.96 -11.38
C THR A 59 -1.27 5.75 -10.48
N HIS A 60 -2.14 4.76 -10.70
CA HIS A 60 -2.15 3.49 -10.00
C HIS A 60 -1.22 2.45 -10.66
N PRO A 61 -0.84 1.37 -9.94
CA PRO A 61 -1.17 1.08 -8.55
C PRO A 61 -0.24 1.79 -7.55
N HIS A 62 -0.82 2.15 -6.40
CA HIS A 62 -0.09 2.71 -5.27
C HIS A 62 0.49 1.62 -4.38
N GLN A 63 1.60 1.94 -3.73
CA GLN A 63 2.20 1.17 -2.63
C GLN A 63 2.62 2.19 -1.56
N TRP A 64 2.56 1.85 -0.28
CA TRP A 64 3.10 2.70 0.79
C TRP A 64 4.60 2.45 0.98
N THR A 65 4.97 1.21 1.32
CA THR A 65 6.36 0.73 1.33
C THR A 65 6.75 0.03 0.03
N PRO A 66 8.04 0.06 -0.36
CA PRO A 66 8.59 -0.80 -1.41
C PRO A 66 8.68 -2.25 -0.93
N ALA A 67 8.86 -3.16 -1.87
CA ALA A 67 9.14 -4.56 -1.59
C ALA A 67 10.29 -4.73 -0.57
N ALA A 68 10.09 -5.59 0.42
CA ALA A 68 11.09 -5.89 1.44
C ALA A 68 11.04 -7.36 1.86
N MET A 69 12.22 -7.92 2.18
CA MET A 69 12.29 -9.24 2.82
C MET A 69 11.77 -9.13 4.25
N GLN A 70 10.73 -9.91 4.56
CA GLN A 70 10.10 -9.94 5.87
C GLN A 70 9.91 -11.38 6.33
N ARG A 71 10.00 -11.59 7.64
CA ARG A 71 9.64 -12.86 8.25
C ARG A 71 8.13 -13.02 8.25
N VAL A 72 7.64 -14.00 7.51
CA VAL A 72 6.21 -14.36 7.42
C VAL A 72 5.98 -15.65 8.17
N TRP A 73 4.92 -15.68 8.98
CA TRP A 73 4.50 -16.82 9.78
C TRP A 73 3.28 -17.48 9.15
N CYS A 74 3.31 -18.80 9.04
CA CYS A 74 2.17 -19.62 8.60
C CYS A 74 1.95 -20.74 9.60
N PHE A 75 0.68 -21.14 9.78
CA PHE A 75 0.35 -22.32 10.56
C PHE A 75 0.44 -23.54 9.63
N ASP A 76 1.32 -24.49 9.95
CA ASP A 76 1.35 -25.78 9.29
C ASP A 76 0.41 -26.74 10.01
N ALA A 77 -0.71 -27.05 9.37
CA ALA A 77 -1.72 -27.96 9.91
C ALA A 77 -1.22 -29.41 10.02
N ARG A 78 -0.19 -29.81 9.27
CA ARG A 78 0.36 -31.18 9.33
C ARG A 78 1.23 -31.37 10.57
N SER A 79 2.08 -30.40 10.86
CA SER A 79 2.91 -30.41 12.07
C SER A 79 2.17 -29.93 13.31
N GLY A 80 1.07 -29.17 13.15
CA GLY A 80 0.36 -28.51 14.24
C GLY A 80 1.12 -27.32 14.82
N THR A 81 2.10 -26.78 14.10
CA THR A 81 2.99 -25.72 14.60
C THR A 81 3.03 -24.52 13.65
N TYR A 82 3.41 -23.36 14.19
CA TYR A 82 3.72 -22.20 13.36
C TYR A 82 5.15 -22.31 12.82
N MET A 83 5.28 -22.11 11.52
CA MET A 83 6.55 -22.01 10.82
C MET A 83 6.76 -20.56 10.36
N SER A 84 8.03 -20.18 10.18
CA SER A 84 8.37 -18.87 9.62
C SER A 84 9.36 -19.00 8.48
N GLU A 85 9.20 -18.17 7.47
CA GLU A 85 10.13 -18.05 6.35
C GLU A 85 10.43 -16.58 6.05
N GLN A 86 11.53 -16.34 5.34
CA GLN A 86 11.79 -15.02 4.77
C GLN A 86 11.12 -14.94 3.41
N ALA A 87 10.15 -14.04 3.26
CA ALA A 87 9.45 -13.79 2.02
C ALA A 87 9.61 -12.33 1.59
N ASN A 88 9.71 -12.10 0.28
CA ASN A 88 9.65 -10.75 -0.25
C ASN A 88 8.20 -10.28 -0.27
N VAL A 89 7.87 -9.30 0.56
CA VAL A 89 6.50 -8.79 0.72
C VAL A 89 6.36 -7.42 0.10
N GLU A 90 5.31 -7.28 -0.71
CA GLU A 90 4.96 -6.08 -1.44
C GLU A 90 3.44 -6.01 -1.56
N ALA A 91 2.87 -4.81 -1.43
CA ALA A 91 1.44 -4.59 -1.48
C ALA A 91 1.10 -3.46 -2.45
N PHE A 92 0.17 -3.75 -3.36
CA PHE A 92 -0.32 -2.80 -4.35
C PHE A 92 -1.81 -2.61 -4.23
N ILE A 93 -2.25 -1.38 -4.48
CA ILE A 93 -3.67 -1.06 -4.57
C ILE A 93 -3.99 -0.26 -5.82
N THR A 94 -4.99 -0.74 -6.56
CA THR A 94 -5.79 0.09 -7.47
C THR A 94 -7.07 0.46 -6.76
N HIS A 95 -7.48 1.71 -6.88
CA HIS A 95 -8.68 2.20 -6.21
C HIS A 95 -9.48 3.04 -7.20
N ASN A 96 -10.80 2.83 -7.22
CA ASN A 96 -11.73 3.60 -8.01
C ASN A 96 -12.76 4.20 -7.04
N GLY A 97 -12.75 5.52 -6.92
CA GLY A 97 -13.52 6.25 -5.92
C GLY A 97 -12.64 7.26 -5.20
N ASP A 98 -13.15 7.75 -4.07
CA ASP A 98 -12.48 8.72 -3.21
C ASP A 98 -12.45 8.19 -1.76
N LEU A 99 -11.38 8.50 -1.03
CA LEU A 99 -11.27 8.28 0.42
C LEU A 99 -11.33 9.63 1.15
N ASP A 100 -12.48 9.94 1.75
CA ASP A 100 -12.68 11.17 2.53
C ASP A 100 -12.16 11.04 3.97
N PHE A 101 -12.51 9.92 4.63
CA PHE A 101 -12.20 9.67 6.03
C PHE A 101 -12.11 8.18 6.36
N PHE A 102 -11.48 7.86 7.48
CA PHE A 102 -11.40 6.49 8.00
C PHE A 102 -11.38 6.47 9.53
N THR A 103 -11.95 5.42 10.13
CA THR A 103 -12.04 5.29 11.59
C THR A 103 -10.98 4.32 12.13
N ILE A 104 -10.15 4.80 13.05
CA ILE A 104 -9.19 4.00 13.83
C ILE A 104 -9.48 4.25 15.31
N HIS A 105 -9.49 3.19 16.13
CA HIS A 105 -9.76 3.26 17.58
C HIS A 105 -11.01 4.06 18.00
N GLY A 106 -12.06 4.04 17.16
CA GLY A 106 -13.29 4.81 17.41
C GLY A 106 -13.19 6.31 17.11
N GLN A 107 -12.08 6.77 16.54
CA GLN A 107 -11.86 8.14 16.07
C GLN A 107 -11.84 8.18 14.56
N THR A 108 -12.59 9.12 13.98
CA THR A 108 -12.66 9.31 12.53
C THR A 108 -11.68 10.39 12.11
N TYR A 109 -10.80 10.05 11.17
CA TYR A 109 -9.76 10.91 10.64
C TYR A 109 -10.11 11.32 9.23
N ALA A 110 -10.07 12.62 8.94
CA ALA A 110 -10.07 13.09 7.55
C ALA A 110 -8.78 12.63 6.84
N VAL A 111 -8.80 12.52 5.51
CA VAL A 111 -7.68 11.95 4.73
C VAL A 111 -6.31 12.58 5.04
N GLY A 112 -6.28 13.89 5.32
CA GLY A 112 -5.05 14.61 5.69
C GLY A 112 -4.48 14.18 7.04
N GLU A 113 -5.34 14.04 8.05
CA GLU A 113 -4.96 13.57 9.39
C GLU A 113 -4.60 12.09 9.37
N LEU A 114 -5.38 11.29 8.64
CA LEU A 114 -5.11 9.87 8.43
C LEU A 114 -3.73 9.66 7.81
N ARG A 115 -3.38 10.46 6.80
CA ARG A 115 -2.06 10.42 6.15
C ARG A 115 -0.93 10.67 7.16
N THR A 116 -1.08 11.67 8.02
CA THR A 116 -0.11 11.99 9.07
C THR A 116 0.01 10.84 10.07
N LEU A 117 -1.12 10.31 10.54
CA LEU A 117 -1.14 9.19 11.49
C LEU A 117 -0.51 7.94 10.90
N LEU A 118 -0.85 7.56 9.67
CA LEU A 118 -0.22 6.45 8.95
C LEU A 118 1.27 6.66 8.76
N GLY A 119 1.70 7.88 8.48
CA GLY A 119 3.11 8.23 8.36
C GLY A 119 3.92 7.88 9.61
N ARG A 120 3.35 8.17 10.78
CA ARG A 120 3.93 7.84 12.09
C ARG A 120 3.85 6.35 12.39
N LEU A 121 2.66 5.75 12.26
CA LEU A 121 2.43 4.33 12.55
C LEU A 121 3.29 3.40 11.70
N LEU A 122 3.47 3.73 10.41
CA LEU A 122 4.24 2.94 9.46
C LEU A 122 5.71 3.38 9.37
N HIS A 123 6.12 4.38 10.15
CA HIS A 123 7.46 4.97 10.14
C HIS A 123 7.96 5.35 8.74
N ARG A 124 7.06 5.82 7.89
CA ARG A 124 7.35 6.21 6.51
C ARG A 124 6.35 7.24 6.03
N ALA A 125 6.86 8.35 5.51
CA ALA A 125 6.02 9.37 4.89
C ALA A 125 5.17 8.79 3.74
N ALA A 126 3.99 9.37 3.56
CA ALA A 126 3.11 9.00 2.46
C ALA A 126 3.82 9.19 1.11
N PRO A 127 3.70 8.24 0.18
CA PRO A 127 4.40 8.27 -1.11
C PRO A 127 3.82 9.30 -2.08
N SER A 128 2.61 9.81 -1.81
CA SER A 128 1.92 10.83 -2.57
C SER A 128 0.85 11.48 -1.70
N THR A 129 0.35 12.65 -2.11
CA THR A 129 -0.73 13.36 -1.44
C THR A 129 -2.12 12.87 -1.84
N VAL A 130 -2.23 12.04 -2.89
CA VAL A 130 -3.52 11.48 -3.32
C VAL A 130 -4.07 10.50 -2.28
N ASP A 131 -5.38 10.51 -2.12
CA ASP A 131 -6.15 9.69 -1.18
C ASP A 131 -5.89 8.18 -1.32
N SER A 132 -5.69 7.71 -2.56
CA SER A 132 -5.37 6.33 -2.89
C SER A 132 -4.01 5.88 -2.37
N ALA A 133 -3.10 6.82 -2.10
CA ALA A 133 -1.87 6.51 -1.38
C ALA A 133 -2.18 6.21 0.10
N CYS A 134 -3.10 6.93 0.74
CA CYS A 134 -3.56 6.62 2.10
C CYS A 134 -4.21 5.23 2.19
N LEU A 135 -5.00 4.83 1.17
CA LEU A 135 -5.50 3.45 1.10
C LEU A 135 -4.39 2.40 1.04
N ALA A 136 -3.27 2.71 0.37
CA ALA A 136 -2.11 1.82 0.37
C ALA A 136 -1.50 1.67 1.78
N GLY A 137 -1.46 2.77 2.55
CA GLY A 137 -1.04 2.75 3.96
C GLY A 137 -2.01 2.01 4.86
N LEU A 138 -3.31 2.20 4.67
CA LEU A 138 -4.35 1.43 5.38
C LEU A 138 -4.23 -0.07 5.10
N LEU A 139 -4.01 -0.46 3.84
CA LEU A 139 -3.76 -1.86 3.48
C LEU A 139 -2.56 -2.41 4.25
N GLU A 140 -1.46 -1.67 4.35
CA GLU A 140 -0.27 -2.10 5.08
C GLU A 140 -0.51 -2.17 6.61
N LEU A 141 -1.28 -1.24 7.17
CA LEU A 141 -1.64 -1.25 8.60
C LEU A 141 -2.54 -2.45 8.93
N LEU A 142 -3.52 -2.75 8.08
CA LEU A 142 -4.57 -3.75 8.34
C LEU A 142 -4.18 -5.16 7.90
N ARG A 143 -3.34 -5.31 6.89
CA ARG A 143 -2.88 -6.62 6.41
C ARG A 143 -1.76 -7.14 7.29
N THR A 144 -2.14 -7.81 8.38
CA THR A 144 -1.19 -8.28 9.38
C THR A 144 -1.00 -9.80 9.41
N ARG A 145 -1.82 -10.56 8.66
CA ARG A 145 -1.77 -12.03 8.67
C ARG A 145 -0.37 -12.54 8.35
N GLY A 146 0.22 -13.28 9.29
CA GLY A 146 1.56 -13.82 9.17
C GLY A 146 2.68 -12.81 9.50
N HIS A 147 2.37 -11.57 9.86
CA HIS A 147 3.35 -10.52 10.15
C HIS A 147 3.24 -10.07 11.60
N TRP A 148 4.05 -10.66 12.50
CA TRP A 148 3.98 -10.38 13.94
C TRP A 148 4.06 -8.88 14.27
N LEU A 149 5.08 -8.17 13.76
CA LEU A 149 5.25 -6.74 14.04
C LEU A 149 4.12 -5.87 13.46
N ALA A 150 3.57 -6.25 12.31
CA ALA A 150 2.41 -5.56 11.74
C ALA A 150 1.17 -5.78 12.62
N SER A 151 0.96 -7.00 13.15
CA SER A 151 -0.11 -7.30 14.10
C SER A 151 0.01 -6.47 15.38
N VAL A 152 1.21 -6.34 15.94
CA VAL A 152 1.45 -5.49 17.12
C VAL A 152 1.12 -4.03 16.81
N ARG A 153 1.58 -3.51 15.66
CA ARG A 153 1.29 -2.14 15.22
C ARG A 153 -0.21 -1.90 15.04
N CYS A 154 -0.92 -2.83 14.40
CA CYS A 154 -2.36 -2.75 14.22
C CYS A 154 -3.10 -2.81 15.57
N GLY A 155 -2.68 -3.72 16.46
CA GLY A 155 -3.20 -3.80 17.83
C GLY A 155 -2.97 -2.52 18.63
N TYR A 156 -1.82 -1.88 18.47
CA TYR A 156 -1.54 -0.58 19.06
C TYR A 156 -2.42 0.52 18.44
N ALA A 157 -2.58 0.55 17.12
CA ALA A 157 -3.43 1.52 16.44
C ALA A 157 -4.89 1.45 16.91
N TYR A 158 -5.46 0.25 17.07
CA TYR A 158 -6.87 0.08 17.45
C TYR A 158 -7.11 -0.01 18.97
N GLY A 159 -6.15 -0.54 19.73
CA GLY A 159 -6.26 -0.75 21.16
C GLY A 159 -5.41 0.22 21.98
N GLY A 160 -4.13 0.33 21.67
CA GLY A 160 -3.18 1.21 22.37
C GLY A 160 -3.57 2.69 22.31
N LEU A 161 -4.10 3.15 21.17
CA LEU A 161 -4.55 4.52 20.98
C LEU A 161 -5.99 4.80 21.44
N ARG A 162 -6.69 3.83 22.05
CA ARG A 162 -8.12 3.96 22.40
C ARG A 162 -8.44 5.21 23.22
N LEU A 163 -7.53 5.65 24.10
CA LEU A 163 -7.71 6.82 24.96
C LEU A 163 -6.95 8.07 24.48
N ALA A 164 -6.34 8.00 23.30
CA ALA A 164 -5.48 9.05 22.78
C ALA A 164 -6.25 10.24 22.18
N GLY A 165 -7.55 10.07 21.89
CA GLY A 165 -8.31 11.04 21.10
C GLY A 165 -7.78 11.08 19.65
N ASN A 166 -7.66 12.28 19.08
CA ASN A 166 -7.09 12.48 17.74
C ASN A 166 -5.57 12.30 17.77
N ALA A 167 -5.12 11.07 17.48
CA ALA A 167 -3.71 10.68 17.53
C ALA A 167 -2.85 11.36 16.45
N ALA A 168 -3.46 11.87 15.37
CA ALA A 168 -2.74 12.60 14.33
C ALA A 168 -2.23 13.96 14.82
N GLN A 169 -2.87 14.53 15.84
CA GLN A 169 -2.53 15.83 16.42
C GLN A 169 -1.63 15.73 17.66
N LEU A 170 -1.39 14.53 18.18
CA LEU A 170 -0.50 14.34 19.32
C LEU A 170 0.95 14.66 18.94
N PRO A 171 1.75 15.19 19.88
CA PRO A 171 3.20 15.20 19.74
C PRO A 171 3.75 13.77 19.60
N GLU A 172 4.87 13.62 18.89
CA GLU A 172 5.46 12.30 18.60
C GLU A 172 5.79 11.53 19.88
N GLU A 173 6.33 12.21 20.89
CA GLU A 173 6.65 11.62 22.19
C GLU A 173 5.41 11.13 22.95
N GLN A 174 4.26 11.77 22.76
CA GLN A 174 3.01 11.40 23.41
C GLN A 174 2.27 10.29 22.68
N LEU A 175 2.54 10.11 21.39
CA LEU A 175 2.01 8.98 20.64
C LEU A 175 2.53 7.70 21.31
N TRP A 176 3.85 7.57 21.41
CA TRP A 176 4.49 6.32 21.84
C TRP A 176 4.62 6.14 23.37
N SER A 177 4.19 7.11 24.18
CA SER A 177 4.28 7.01 25.63
C SER A 177 3.28 6.00 26.20
N ARG A 178 3.68 5.32 27.28
CA ARG A 178 2.75 4.49 28.06
C ARG A 178 1.84 5.44 28.83
N ARG A 179 0.56 5.53 28.44
CA ARG A 179 -0.48 6.10 29.30
C ARG A 179 -0.96 5.05 30.30
#